data_AF-A0A520ADB5-F1
#
_entry.id   AF-A0A520ADB5-F1
#
_cell.length_a   1.000
_cell.length_b   1.000
_cell.length_c   1.000
_cell.angle_alpha   90.00
_cell.angle_beta   90.00
_cell.angle_gamma   90.00
#
_symmetry.space_group_name_H-M   'P 1'
#
loop_
_entity.id
_entity.type
_entity.pdbx_description
1 polymer ?
#
loop_
_entity_poly.entity_id
_entity_poly.type
_entity_poly.pdbx_seq_one_letter_code
_entity_poly.pdbx_strand_id
1 'polypeptide(L)'
;MSLQALDYFYTILHLLIIGANLFAWLFQKTRKLHLYIAGITLFCWLFLGIWYGIGYCPITDWQWQVKTQLGETNLPNSFVKYYLDKLTGKAIPDTTVDIITLGSFLIAIICSIKVNFFAKNYHKRS
;
A
#
# COMPACT_ATOMS: atom_id res chain seq x y z
N MET A 1 -16.15 -0.21 -21.52
CA MET A 1 -15.79 -0.69 -20.17
C MET A 1 -16.33 0.34 -19.19
N SER A 2 -17.23 -0.01 -18.26
CA SER A 2 -17.78 0.97 -17.32
C SER A 2 -16.66 1.51 -16.43
N LEU A 3 -16.51 2.83 -16.33
CA LEU A 3 -15.50 3.49 -15.49
C LEU A 3 -15.56 2.99 -14.03
N GLN A 4 -16.75 2.62 -13.57
CA GLN A 4 -16.99 2.01 -12.26
C GLN A 4 -16.30 0.64 -12.06
N ALA A 5 -16.22 -0.20 -13.10
CA ALA A 5 -15.53 -1.48 -13.00
C ALA A 5 -14.02 -1.28 -12.84
N LEU A 6 -13.47 -0.23 -13.47
CA LEU A 6 -12.06 0.12 -13.36
C LEU A 6 -11.72 0.68 -11.97
N ASP A 7 -12.58 1.54 -11.41
CA ASP A 7 -12.46 2.04 -10.03
C ASP A 7 -12.45 0.88 -9.00
N TYR A 8 -13.36 -0.09 -9.17
CA TYR A 8 -13.41 -1.27 -8.31
C TYR A 8 -12.19 -2.17 -8.48
N PHE A 9 -11.72 -2.36 -9.72
CA PHE A 9 -10.50 -3.11 -10.01
C PHE A 9 -9.27 -2.49 -9.34
N TYR A 10 -9.07 -1.17 -9.47
CA TYR A 10 -7.96 -0.48 -8.82
C TYR A 10 -8.05 -0.55 -7.29
N THR A 11 -9.26 -0.41 -6.73
CA THR A 11 -9.48 -0.55 -5.28
C THR A 11 -9.10 -1.95 -4.79
N ILE A 12 -9.55 -3.01 -5.47
CA ILE A 12 -9.20 -4.39 -5.12
C ILE A 12 -7.69 -4.60 -5.25
N LEU A 13 -7.09 -4.14 -6.34
CA LEU A 13 -5.66 -4.30 -6.59
C LEU A 13 -4.83 -3.59 -5.51
N HIS A 14 -5.25 -2.40 -5.10
CA HIS A 14 -4.64 -1.65 -4.00
C HIS A 14 -4.80 -2.39 -2.66
N LEU A 15 -5.99 -2.90 -2.36
CA LEU A 15 -6.25 -3.69 -1.16
C LEU A 15 -5.43 -4.99 -1.15
N LEU A 16 -5.25 -5.63 -2.31
CA LEU A 16 -4.42 -6.81 -2.48
C LEU A 16 -2.95 -6.50 -2.23
N ILE A 17 -2.44 -5.35 -2.67
CA ILE A 17 -1.05 -4.93 -2.40
C ILE A 17 -0.84 -4.68 -0.90
N ILE A 18 -1.78 -3.96 -0.26
CA ILE A 18 -1.75 -3.72 1.19
C ILE A 18 -1.83 -5.05 1.94
N GLY A 19 -2.81 -5.89 1.61
CA GLY A 19 -3.00 -7.21 2.21
C GLY A 19 -1.79 -8.13 1.98
N ALA A 20 -1.20 -8.10 0.78
CA ALA A 20 0.05 -8.81 0.52
C ALA A 20 1.19 -8.27 1.39
N ASN A 21 1.34 -6.96 1.54
CA ASN A 21 2.36 -6.41 2.45
C ASN A 21 2.12 -6.81 3.92
N LEU A 22 0.86 -6.85 4.36
CA LEU A 22 0.49 -7.19 5.75
C LEU A 22 0.46 -8.69 6.05
N PHE A 23 0.20 -9.56 5.08
CA PHE A 23 0.01 -11.00 5.30
C PHE A 23 1.03 -11.89 4.56
N ALA A 24 1.70 -11.40 3.50
CA ALA A 24 2.59 -12.25 2.70
C ALA A 24 3.90 -12.65 3.42
N TRP A 25 4.23 -12.00 4.55
CA TRP A 25 5.32 -12.43 5.44
C TRP A 25 5.01 -13.73 6.19
N LEU A 26 3.73 -14.06 6.37
CA LEU A 26 3.28 -15.24 7.13
C LEU A 26 3.61 -16.56 6.40
N PHE A 27 3.60 -16.55 5.06
CA PHE A 27 3.84 -17.74 4.25
C PHE A 27 5.31 -17.84 3.81
N GLN A 28 5.98 -18.97 4.13
CA GLN A 28 7.39 -19.22 3.77
C GLN A 28 7.66 -19.13 2.25
N LYS A 29 6.70 -19.57 1.42
CA LYS A 29 6.82 -19.56 -0.04
C LYS A 29 6.68 -18.13 -0.62
N THR A 30 5.90 -17.26 0.02
CA THR A 30 5.64 -15.89 -0.45
C THR A 30 6.62 -14.85 0.11
N ARG A 31 7.54 -15.21 1.01
CA ARG A 31 8.54 -14.25 1.55
C ARG A 31 9.36 -13.55 0.48
N LYS A 32 9.82 -14.30 -0.54
CA LYS A 32 10.56 -13.69 -1.68
C LYS A 32 9.65 -12.74 -2.47
N LEU A 33 8.40 -13.15 -2.69
CA LEU A 33 7.41 -12.34 -3.41
C LEU A 33 7.06 -11.06 -2.64
N HIS A 34 6.93 -11.14 -1.31
CA HIS A 34 6.76 -9.99 -0.44
C HIS A 34 7.94 -9.03 -0.52
N LEU A 35 9.19 -9.51 -0.56
CA LEU A 35 10.36 -8.64 -0.77
C LEU A 35 10.32 -7.93 -2.13
N TYR A 36 9.87 -8.59 -3.21
CA TYR A 36 9.67 -7.93 -4.50
C TYR A 36 8.56 -6.87 -4.43
N ILE A 37 7.39 -7.19 -3.85
CA ILE A 37 6.27 -6.26 -3.69
C ILE A 37 6.68 -5.07 -2.82
N ALA A 38 7.32 -5.33 -1.68
CA ALA A 38 7.81 -4.30 -0.79
C ALA A 38 8.91 -3.46 -1.46
N GLY A 39 9.82 -4.07 -2.22
CA GLY A 39 10.83 -3.35 -2.99
C GLY A 39 10.23 -2.43 -4.04
N ILE A 40 9.22 -2.89 -4.80
CA ILE A 40 8.50 -2.07 -5.77
C ILE A 40 7.72 -0.95 -5.07
N THR A 41 7.08 -1.25 -3.94
CA THR A 41 6.34 -0.26 -3.15
C THR A 41 7.29 0.81 -2.62
N LEU A 42 8.42 0.41 -2.04
CA LEU A 42 9.46 1.31 -1.54
C LEU A 42 10.07 2.14 -2.67
N PHE A 43 10.31 1.54 -3.84
CA PHE A 43 10.78 2.26 -5.02
C PHE A 43 9.75 3.30 -5.48
N CYS A 44 8.47 2.93 -5.54
CA CYS A 44 7.38 3.86 -5.84
C CYS A 44 7.36 5.01 -4.85
N TRP A 45 7.53 4.74 -3.56
CA TRP A 45 7.55 5.77 -2.53
C TRP A 45 8.81 6.64 -2.54
N LEU A 46 9.98 6.08 -2.86
CA LEU A 46 11.22 6.86 -2.97
C LEU A 46 11.20 7.77 -4.20
N PHE A 47 10.67 7.30 -5.34
CA PHE A 47 10.63 8.08 -6.56
C PHE A 47 9.45 9.05 -6.60
N LEU A 48 8.23 8.57 -6.32
CA LEU A 48 7.02 9.38 -6.36
C LEU A 48 6.74 10.08 -5.03
N GLY A 49 7.13 9.50 -3.89
CA GLY A 49 6.86 10.12 -2.59
C GLY A 49 7.70 11.35 -2.29
N ILE A 50 8.81 11.57 -3.01
CA ILE A 50 9.53 12.86 -2.98
C ILE A 50 8.65 14.00 -3.55
N TRP A 51 7.75 13.70 -4.49
CA TRP A 51 6.91 14.68 -5.17
C TRP A 51 5.48 14.73 -4.62
N TYR A 52 4.91 13.56 -4.27
CA TYR A 52 3.49 13.40 -3.96
C TYR A 52 3.20 13.02 -2.50
N GLY A 53 4.22 12.68 -1.69
CA GLY A 53 4.05 12.26 -0.28
C GLY A 53 4.39 10.79 -0.01
N ILE A 54 4.76 10.48 1.23
CA ILE A 54 5.23 9.13 1.61
C ILE A 54 4.02 8.22 1.82
N GLY A 55 3.80 7.25 0.94
CA GLY A 55 2.53 6.51 0.94
C GLY A 55 1.83 6.53 -0.40
N TYR A 56 2.26 7.43 -1.29
CA TYR A 56 1.66 7.60 -2.59
C TYR A 56 1.85 6.36 -3.48
N CYS A 57 0.79 5.97 -4.17
CA CYS A 57 0.78 4.86 -5.11
C CYS A 57 0.27 5.34 -6.46
N PRO A 58 0.96 5.04 -7.58
CA PRO A 58 0.52 5.47 -8.91
C PRO A 58 -0.84 4.88 -9.32
N ILE A 59 -1.24 3.78 -8.70
CA ILE A 59 -2.57 3.17 -8.88
C ILE A 59 -3.68 4.12 -8.43
N THR A 60 -3.44 4.89 -7.36
CA THR A 60 -4.37 5.92 -6.89
C THR A 60 -4.53 7.03 -7.91
N ASP A 61 -3.45 7.41 -8.59
CA ASP A 61 -3.50 8.43 -9.63
C ASP A 61 -4.35 7.98 -10.83
N TRP A 62 -4.17 6.73 -11.27
CA TRP A 62 -5.04 6.15 -12.29
C TRP A 62 -6.49 6.06 -11.84
N GLN A 63 -6.72 5.68 -10.58
CA GLN A 63 -8.06 5.66 -10.00
C GLN A 63 -8.69 7.07 -9.98
N TRP A 64 -7.90 8.10 -9.68
CA TRP A 64 -8.34 9.50 -9.72
C TRP A 64 -8.61 10.02 -11.10
N GLN A 65 -7.83 9.62 -12.11
CA GLN A 65 -8.14 9.94 -13.50
C GLN A 65 -9.50 9.35 -13.91
N VAL A 66 -9.79 8.10 -13.51
CA VAL A 66 -11.09 7.46 -13.75
C VAL A 66 -12.22 8.18 -13.02
N LYS A 67 -12.02 8.55 -11.75
CA LYS A 67 -13.03 9.28 -10.95
C LYS A 67 -13.26 10.72 -11.42
N THR A 68 -12.21 11.38 -11.90
CA THR A 68 -12.31 12.70 -12.54
C THR A 68 -13.14 12.61 -13.82
N GLN A 69 -12.95 11.55 -14.62
CA GLN A 69 -13.80 11.28 -15.80
C GLN A 69 -15.25 10.93 -15.44
N LEU A 70 -15.49 10.40 -14.24
CA LEU A 70 -16.84 10.18 -13.67
C LEU A 70 -17.48 11.46 -13.11
N GLY A 71 -16.77 12.59 -13.09
CA GLY A 71 -17.27 13.88 -12.61
C GLY A 71 -17.05 14.15 -11.10
N GLU A 72 -16.30 13.31 -10.39
CA GLU A 72 -15.88 13.62 -9.02
C GLU A 72 -14.75 14.66 -9.02
N THR A 73 -14.87 15.68 -8.17
CA THR A 73 -13.89 16.75 -7.98
C THR A 73 -13.60 16.92 -6.48
N ASN A 74 -12.38 17.39 -6.12
CA ASN A 74 -11.79 17.36 -4.75
C ASN A 74 -11.27 15.99 -4.28
N LEU A 75 -10.52 15.29 -5.12
CA LEU A 75 -9.86 14.05 -4.71
C LEU A 75 -8.49 14.36 -4.08
N PRO A 76 -8.22 13.91 -2.84
CA PRO A 76 -6.95 14.14 -2.18
C PRO A 76 -5.85 13.24 -2.76
N ASN A 77 -4.59 13.69 -2.73
CA ASN A 77 -3.47 12.97 -3.36
C ASN A 77 -3.23 11.55 -2.82
N SER A 78 -3.64 11.26 -1.59
CA SER A 78 -3.45 9.94 -0.96
C SER A 78 -4.76 9.16 -0.80
N PHE A 79 -4.81 7.92 -1.32
CA PHE A 79 -5.97 7.01 -1.17
C PHE A 79 -6.32 6.75 0.29
N VAL A 80 -5.31 6.56 1.13
CA VAL A 80 -5.50 6.32 2.57
C VAL A 80 -6.12 7.54 3.23
N LYS A 81 -5.72 8.76 2.83
CA LYS A 81 -6.36 10.00 3.30
C LYS A 81 -7.79 10.11 2.80
N TYR A 82 -8.05 9.85 1.51
CA TYR A 82 -9.42 9.85 0.99
C TYR A 82 -10.33 8.95 1.81
N TYR A 83 -9.88 7.71 2.06
CA TYR A 83 -10.66 6.76 2.86
C TYR A 83 -10.77 7.20 4.32
N LEU A 84 -9.70 7.71 4.94
CA LEU A 84 -9.71 8.19 6.32
C LEU A 84 -10.60 9.42 6.51
N ASP A 85 -10.52 10.41 5.63
CA ASP A 85 -11.37 11.60 5.64
C ASP A 85 -12.83 11.18 5.45
N LYS A 86 -13.11 10.20 4.57
CA LYS A 86 -14.46 9.66 4.39
C LYS A 86 -14.97 8.87 5.60
N LEU A 87 -14.10 8.12 6.27
CA LEU A 87 -14.47 7.29 7.44
C LEU A 87 -14.63 8.13 8.71
N THR A 88 -13.78 9.14 8.87
CA THR A 88 -13.66 9.94 10.11
C THR A 88 -14.43 11.25 10.01
N GLY A 89 -14.75 11.72 8.79
CA GLY A 89 -15.38 13.02 8.55
C GLY A 89 -14.51 14.22 8.95
N LYS A 90 -13.22 14.01 9.21
CA LYS A 90 -12.25 15.02 9.64
C LYS A 90 -11.14 15.10 8.61
N ALA A 91 -10.74 16.32 8.23
CA ALA A 91 -9.60 16.56 7.35
C ALA A 91 -8.29 16.25 8.10
N ILE A 92 -7.82 15.01 8.01
CA ILE A 92 -6.54 14.62 8.62
C ILE A 92 -5.42 15.11 7.69
N PRO A 93 -4.37 15.77 8.22
CA PRO A 93 -3.24 16.21 7.40
C PRO A 93 -2.54 15.02 6.75
N ASP A 94 -2.22 15.15 5.45
CA ASP A 94 -1.63 14.10 4.61
C ASP A 94 -0.40 13.47 5.28
N THR A 95 0.45 14.32 5.87
CA THR A 95 1.69 13.91 6.54
C THR A 95 1.47 12.90 7.68
N THR A 96 0.35 12.97 8.40
CA THR A 96 0.08 12.04 9.50
C THR A 96 -0.28 10.66 8.97
N VAL A 97 -1.12 10.62 7.94
CA VAL A 97 -1.52 9.38 7.26
C VAL A 97 -0.31 8.71 6.62
N ASP A 98 0.54 9.53 5.99
CA ASP A 98 1.79 9.12 5.37
C ASP A 98 2.76 8.48 6.40
N ILE A 99 2.96 9.11 7.56
CA ILE A 99 3.81 8.58 8.65
C ILE A 99 3.26 7.24 9.16
N ILE A 100 1.94 7.12 9.35
CA ILE A 100 1.31 5.88 9.82
C ILE A 100 1.50 4.77 8.78
N THR A 101 1.28 5.09 7.51
CA THR A 101 1.43 4.12 6.40
C THR A 101 2.87 3.64 6.30
N LEU A 102 3.84 4.56 6.42
CA LEU A 102 5.27 4.25 6.46
C LEU A 102 5.65 3.40 7.67
N GLY A 103 5.19 3.77 8.87
CA GLY A 103 5.44 3.00 10.08
C GLY A 103 4.92 1.57 9.95
N SER A 104 3.69 1.41 9.46
CA SER A 104 3.05 0.11 9.21
C SER A 104 3.86 -0.74 8.25
N PHE A 105 4.32 -0.14 7.15
CA PHE A 105 5.10 -0.81 6.12
C PHE A 105 6.51 -1.20 6.60
N LEU A 106 7.20 -0.31 7.31
CA LEU A 106 8.49 -0.60 7.92
C LEU A 106 8.38 -1.74 8.94
N ILE A 107 7.34 -1.73 9.78
CA ILE A 107 7.06 -2.82 10.73
C ILE A 107 6.85 -4.13 9.97
N ALA A 108 6.08 -4.14 8.89
CA ALA A 108 5.87 -5.34 8.07
C ALA A 108 7.18 -5.88 7.49
N ILE A 109 8.06 -5.02 6.97
CA ILE A 109 9.39 -5.40 6.48
C ILE A 109 10.27 -5.97 7.61
N ILE A 110 10.34 -5.29 8.76
CA ILE A 110 11.14 -5.73 9.91
C ILE A 110 10.64 -7.10 10.41
N CYS A 111 9.32 -7.27 10.53
CA CYS A 111 8.69 -8.53 10.88
C CYS A 111 9.01 -9.63 9.86
N SER A 112 8.93 -9.32 8.56
CA SER A 112 9.30 -10.24 7.48
C SER A 112 10.76 -10.67 7.56
N ILE A 113 11.70 -9.73 7.76
CA ILE A 113 13.13 -10.04 7.92
C ILE A 113 13.37 -10.90 9.14
N LYS A 114 12.77 -10.55 10.30
CA LYS A 114 12.86 -11.33 11.53
C LYS A 114 12.34 -12.75 11.33
N VAL A 115 11.15 -12.92 10.77
CA VAL A 115 10.57 -14.24 10.51
C VAL A 115 11.38 -15.02 9.48
N ASN A 116 11.98 -14.36 8.48
CA ASN A 116 12.83 -15.03 7.51
C ASN A 116 14.14 -15.56 8.11
N PHE A 117 14.78 -14.77 8.97
CA PHE A 117 16.01 -15.16 9.65
C PHE A 117 15.76 -16.14 10.82
N PHE A 118 14.73 -15.94 11.64
CA PHE A 118 14.42 -16.81 12.77
C PHE A 118 13.77 -18.14 12.37
N ALA A 119 12.91 -18.18 11.34
CA ALA A 119 12.29 -19.44 10.91
C ALA A 119 13.27 -20.40 10.21
N LYS A 120 14.45 -19.92 9.79
CA LYS A 120 15.51 -20.79 9.24
C LYS A 120 16.05 -21.78 10.28
N ASN A 121 15.82 -21.53 11.57
CA ASN A 121 16.26 -22.42 12.65
C ASN A 121 15.30 -23.58 12.95
N TYR A 122 14.10 -23.64 12.35
CA TYR A 122 13.16 -24.73 12.64
C TYR A 122 13.21 -25.91 11.66
N HIS A 123 13.87 -25.79 10.50
CA HIS A 123 13.86 -26.85 9.48
C HIS A 123 15.20 -27.59 9.30
N LYS A 124 16.15 -27.41 10.22
CA LYS A 124 17.45 -28.12 10.25
C LYS A 124 17.55 -29.14 11.40
N ARG A 125 16.41 -29.62 11.90
CA ARG A 125 16.27 -30.75 12.82
C ARG A 125 15.16 -31.67 12.31
N SER A 126 15.43 -32.39 11.24
CA SER A 126 14.83 -33.70 10.98
C SER A 126 15.80 -34.51 10.15
#